data_AF-A0A7S2XAE2-F1
#
_entry.id   AF-A0A7S2XAE2-F1
#
_cell.length_a   1.000
_cell.length_b   1.000
_cell.length_c   1.000
_cell.angle_alpha   90.00
_cell.angle_beta   90.00
_cell.angle_gamma   90.00
#
_symmetry.space_group_name_H-M   'P 1'
#
loop_
_entity.id
_entity.type
_entity.pdbx_description
1 polymer ?
#
loop_
_entity_poly.entity_id
_entity_poly.type
_entity_poly.pdbx_seq_one_letter_code
_entity_poly.pdbx_strand_id
1 'polypeptide(L)'
;YPSPVRVLGGHSSPILAPSMVMRLIFLGIALCVGGSVVNLTMYHVNPAKYSGISNMDLADVEGDAYFDIRGLGLPTYCRNASVHTREKNGTCDNPEVFGSDLVITRVIVAASDDFGEYGHCNICVDGTVPYLPHETCTIGEYVCICRDLFSIKVCDDARVGREDVNKTHNFPPLPGSSPYEYWNGNLAIRLGGFWYSTFSNGENTTWSIVKQDKRVNATCHKKRLVDSIHALNPNCYAPCPQPHNVTSDCYITCMFDGLLGPESKYKLTQDGGIKGSAIKQLWLDAFEECPAV
;
A
#
# COMPACT_ATOMS: atom_id res chain seq x y z
N TYR A 1 77.48 33.97 -52.03
CA TYR A 1 76.90 34.43 -53.30
C TYR A 1 75.38 34.44 -53.15
N PRO A 2 74.70 35.48 -53.64
CA PRO A 2 74.50 36.74 -52.88
C PRO A 2 72.99 37.00 -52.64
N SER A 3 72.59 37.46 -51.46
CA SER A 3 72.36 38.89 -51.10
C SER A 3 70.85 39.28 -51.22
N PRO A 4 70.43 40.50 -50.84
CA PRO A 4 69.96 40.84 -49.48
C PRO A 4 68.70 41.75 -49.55
N VAL A 5 68.52 42.64 -48.55
CA VAL A 5 67.69 43.88 -48.45
C VAL A 5 66.76 43.76 -47.22
N ARG A 6 67.11 44.24 -46.01
CA ARG A 6 67.27 45.63 -45.50
C ARG A 6 65.95 46.41 -45.63
N VAL A 7 65.28 46.85 -44.56
CA VAL A 7 65.41 48.21 -43.98
C VAL A 7 64.28 48.43 -42.94
N LEU A 8 64.66 48.94 -41.75
CA LEU A 8 63.99 49.90 -40.81
C LEU A 8 62.51 49.68 -40.41
N GLY A 9 62.00 49.93 -39.20
CA GLY A 9 62.42 50.72 -38.03
C GLY A 9 61.14 51.11 -37.24
N GLY A 10 61.29 51.57 -35.99
CA GLY A 10 60.22 52.20 -35.17
C GLY A 10 59.49 51.23 -34.23
N HIS A 11 59.80 51.13 -32.93
CA HIS A 11 59.40 52.04 -31.84
C HIS A 11 57.94 52.50 -31.86
N SER A 12 57.08 51.82 -31.11
CA SER A 12 56.13 52.44 -30.15
C SER A 12 55.36 51.34 -29.39
N SER A 13 55.53 51.29 -28.07
CA SER A 13 54.57 50.70 -27.13
C SER A 13 53.52 51.77 -26.76
N PRO A 14 52.54 51.48 -25.89
CA PRO A 14 51.41 50.57 -26.07
C PRO A 14 50.08 51.34 -25.91
N ILE A 15 48.97 50.86 -26.49
CA ILE A 15 47.63 51.30 -26.08
C ILE A 15 46.83 50.06 -25.69
N LEU A 16 46.54 49.98 -24.40
CA LEU A 16 45.61 49.03 -23.81
C LEU A 16 44.24 49.18 -24.47
N ALA A 17 43.79 48.12 -25.15
CA ALA A 17 42.37 47.89 -25.40
C ALA A 17 41.88 46.87 -24.37
N PRO A 18 40.74 47.12 -23.68
CA PRO A 18 40.19 46.17 -22.74
C PRO A 18 39.66 44.96 -23.52
N SER A 19 40.26 43.80 -23.28
CA SER A 19 39.73 42.52 -23.73
C SER A 19 38.34 42.34 -23.11
N MET A 20 37.31 42.44 -23.94
CA MET A 20 35.95 42.04 -23.61
C MET A 20 35.96 40.53 -23.38
N VAL A 21 36.26 40.11 -22.14
CA VAL A 21 36.02 38.75 -21.70
C VAL A 21 34.51 38.60 -21.60
N MET A 22 33.91 38.09 -22.68
CA MET A 22 32.52 37.62 -22.69
C MET A 22 32.44 36.42 -21.74
N ARG A 23 32.18 36.70 -20.46
CA ARG A 23 31.81 35.67 -19.48
C ARG A 23 30.44 35.16 -19.90
N LEU A 24 30.42 34.05 -20.63
CA LEU A 24 29.26 33.17 -20.73
C LEU A 24 28.94 32.70 -19.30
N ILE A 25 28.06 33.43 -18.63
CA ILE A 25 27.38 32.93 -17.44
C ILE A 25 26.43 31.87 -17.96
N PHE A 26 26.85 30.60 -17.93
CA PHE A 26 25.89 29.50 -17.92
C PHE A 26 25.08 29.65 -16.63
N LEU A 27 23.94 30.34 -16.72
CA LEU A 27 22.85 30.08 -15.79
C LEU A 27 22.48 28.62 -16.02
N GLY A 28 23.04 27.74 -15.19
CA GLY A 28 22.50 26.40 -15.04
C GLY A 28 21.08 26.59 -14.54
N ILE A 29 20.11 26.52 -15.44
CA ILE A 29 18.73 26.28 -15.07
C ILE A 29 18.76 24.87 -14.50
N ALA A 30 18.86 24.76 -13.18
CA ALA A 30 18.41 23.58 -12.49
C ALA A 30 16.91 23.49 -12.81
N LEU A 31 16.58 22.78 -13.89
CA LEU A 31 15.25 22.24 -14.08
C LEU A 31 15.09 21.25 -12.94
N CYS A 32 14.62 21.73 -11.79
CA CYS A 32 13.89 20.88 -10.87
C CYS A 32 12.72 20.38 -11.69
N VAL A 33 12.85 19.19 -12.29
CA VAL A 33 11.70 18.37 -12.63
C VAL A 33 11.11 17.95 -11.29
N GLY A 34 10.53 18.91 -10.58
CA GLY A 34 9.84 18.69 -9.33
C GLY A 34 8.52 18.06 -9.73
N GLY A 35 8.35 16.77 -9.43
CA GLY A 35 7.02 16.16 -9.43
C GLY A 35 6.06 17.02 -8.62
N SER A 36 4.78 17.02 -8.99
CA SER A 36 3.79 17.72 -8.19
C SER A 36 3.71 17.05 -6.84
N VAL A 37 3.66 17.82 -5.76
CA VAL A 37 3.42 17.26 -4.43
C VAL A 37 1.91 17.07 -4.26
N VAL A 38 1.50 15.90 -3.81
CA VAL A 38 0.12 15.55 -3.47
C VAL A 38 0.00 15.21 -1.99
N ASN A 39 -1.12 15.60 -1.39
CA ASN A 39 -1.47 15.19 -0.02
C ASN A 39 -2.35 13.95 -0.07
N LEU A 40 -1.82 12.83 0.39
CA LEU A 40 -2.50 11.55 0.46
C LEU A 40 -3.03 11.35 1.88
N THR A 41 -4.32 11.06 2.01
CA THR A 41 -4.87 10.54 3.27
C THR A 41 -4.82 9.03 3.18
N MET A 42 -3.99 8.43 4.02
CA MET A 42 -3.76 6.99 4.04
C MET A 42 -4.07 6.41 5.42
N TYR A 43 -4.33 5.12 5.42
CA TYR A 43 -4.58 4.29 6.57
C TYR A 43 -3.60 3.12 6.54
N HIS A 44 -3.27 2.60 7.72
CA HIS A 44 -2.52 1.36 7.83
C HIS A 44 -2.83 0.66 9.14
N VAL A 45 -2.72 -0.66 9.12
CA VAL A 45 -2.93 -1.55 10.25
C VAL A 45 -1.59 -2.10 10.70
N ASN A 46 -1.22 -1.93 11.97
CA ASN A 46 0.07 -2.38 12.48
C ASN A 46 0.02 -2.70 13.97
N PRO A 47 0.98 -3.47 14.52
CA PRO A 47 1.13 -3.63 15.97
C PRO A 47 1.36 -2.29 16.67
N ALA A 48 0.72 -2.08 17.82
CA ALA A 48 0.71 -0.81 18.56
C ALA A 48 2.09 -0.22 18.85
N LYS A 49 3.11 -1.09 18.98
CA LYS A 49 4.50 -0.70 19.24
C LYS A 49 5.15 0.13 18.13
N TYR A 50 4.65 0.09 16.88
CA TYR A 50 5.17 0.91 15.79
C TYR A 50 4.38 2.21 15.66
N SER A 51 5.06 3.34 15.47
CA SER A 51 4.43 4.67 15.36
C SER A 51 4.82 5.47 14.12
N GLY A 52 5.89 5.06 13.42
CA GLY A 52 6.24 5.62 12.11
C GLY A 52 5.49 4.91 10.98
N ILE A 53 5.75 5.33 9.74
CA ILE A 53 5.22 4.65 8.55
C ILE A 53 6.31 4.18 7.58
N SER A 54 7.57 4.50 7.85
CA SER A 54 8.69 4.15 6.98
C SER A 54 8.84 2.64 6.83
N ASN A 55 8.99 2.20 5.59
CA ASN A 55 8.98 0.80 5.17
C ASN A 55 7.67 0.08 5.54
N MET A 56 6.51 0.73 5.45
CA MET A 56 5.22 0.08 5.73
C MET A 56 4.28 0.11 4.53
N ASP A 57 3.37 -0.86 4.53
CA ASP A 57 2.20 -0.89 3.67
C ASP A 57 1.13 0.05 4.23
N LEU A 58 0.60 0.92 3.37
CA LEU A 58 -0.50 1.81 3.64
C LEU A 58 -1.52 1.71 2.50
N ALA A 59 -2.68 2.32 2.68
CA ALA A 59 -3.70 2.36 1.66
C ALA A 59 -4.52 3.65 1.74
N ASP A 60 -5.17 4.04 0.65
CA ASP A 60 -6.36 4.89 0.79
C ASP A 60 -7.49 4.13 1.51
N VAL A 61 -8.58 4.81 1.81
CA VAL A 61 -9.69 4.20 2.57
C VAL A 61 -10.30 3.00 1.83
N GLU A 62 -10.42 3.05 0.51
CA GLU A 62 -10.90 1.92 -0.27
C GLU A 62 -9.96 0.71 -0.19
N GLY A 63 -8.64 0.93 -0.30
CA GLY A 63 -7.64 -0.11 -0.22
C GLY A 63 -7.51 -0.73 1.18
N ASP A 64 -7.65 0.07 2.25
CA ASP A 64 -7.60 -0.43 3.63
C ASP A 64 -8.90 -1.15 4.01
N ALA A 65 -10.05 -0.64 3.55
CA ALA A 65 -11.32 -1.34 3.68
C ALA A 65 -11.29 -2.68 2.94
N TYR A 66 -10.67 -2.75 1.76
CA TYR A 66 -10.44 -4.01 1.07
C TYR A 66 -9.59 -4.97 1.92
N PHE A 67 -8.51 -4.47 2.54
CA PHE A 67 -7.63 -5.24 3.41
C PHE A 67 -8.33 -5.85 4.62
N ASP A 68 -9.03 -5.03 5.40
CA ASP A 68 -9.71 -5.49 6.60
C ASP A 68 -10.86 -6.43 6.29
N ILE A 69 -11.69 -6.09 5.29
CA ILE A 69 -12.91 -6.85 4.99
C ILE A 69 -12.55 -8.20 4.36
N ARG A 70 -11.54 -8.27 3.47
CA ARG A 70 -11.07 -9.59 3.00
C ARG A 70 -10.54 -10.42 4.16
N GLY A 71 -9.91 -9.79 5.15
CA GLY A 71 -9.41 -10.42 6.38
C GLY A 71 -10.49 -11.17 7.16
N LEU A 72 -11.74 -10.73 7.09
CA LEU A 72 -12.88 -11.41 7.72
C LEU A 72 -13.18 -12.79 7.11
N GLY A 73 -12.76 -13.05 5.87
CA GLY A 73 -12.90 -14.35 5.21
C GLY A 73 -11.79 -15.36 5.53
N LEU A 74 -10.65 -14.89 6.05
CA LEU A 74 -9.46 -15.72 6.30
C LEU A 74 -9.66 -16.91 7.23
N PRO A 75 -10.54 -16.88 8.25
CA PRO A 75 -10.80 -18.08 9.06
C PRO A 75 -11.28 -19.30 8.27
N THR A 76 -11.90 -19.10 7.10
CA THR A 76 -12.27 -20.21 6.20
C THR A 76 -11.11 -20.63 5.29
N TYR A 77 -10.36 -19.66 4.76
CA TYR A 77 -9.23 -19.90 3.86
C TYR A 77 -8.05 -20.57 4.58
N CYS A 78 -7.63 -20.01 5.72
CA CYS A 78 -6.45 -20.43 6.47
C CYS A 78 -6.65 -21.69 7.32
N ARG A 79 -7.88 -22.23 7.42
CA ARG A 79 -8.13 -23.51 8.11
C ARG A 79 -7.58 -24.71 7.32
N ASN A 80 -7.43 -24.58 6.01
CA ASN A 80 -6.86 -25.64 5.18
C ASN A 80 -5.33 -25.68 5.36
N ALA A 81 -4.80 -26.81 5.84
CA ALA A 81 -3.36 -26.98 6.09
C ALA A 81 -2.48 -26.77 4.85
N SER A 82 -2.95 -27.16 3.67
CA SER A 82 -2.23 -26.94 2.41
C SER A 82 -2.16 -25.47 2.04
N VAL A 83 -3.24 -24.71 2.30
CA VAL A 83 -3.26 -23.25 2.13
C VAL A 83 -2.31 -22.61 3.11
N HIS A 84 -2.42 -22.96 4.40
CA HIS A 84 -1.56 -22.43 5.44
C HIS A 84 -0.07 -22.68 5.14
N THR A 85 0.28 -23.85 4.62
CA THR A 85 1.67 -24.17 4.22
C THR A 85 2.14 -23.30 3.05
N ARG A 86 1.28 -23.06 2.04
CA ARG A 86 1.61 -22.22 0.88
C ARG A 86 1.74 -20.74 1.26
N GLU A 87 0.92 -20.30 2.20
CA GLU A 87 0.84 -18.92 2.70
C GLU A 87 1.70 -18.70 3.95
N LYS A 88 2.66 -19.59 4.21
CA LYS A 88 3.54 -19.49 5.38
C LYS A 88 4.30 -18.17 5.34
N ASN A 89 4.30 -17.44 6.46
CA ASN A 89 4.84 -16.07 6.55
C ASN A 89 4.15 -15.04 5.61
N GLY A 90 3.02 -15.43 5.01
CA GLY A 90 2.17 -14.60 4.17
C GLY A 90 0.85 -14.31 4.87
N THR A 91 -0.25 -14.30 4.11
CA THR A 91 -1.56 -13.83 4.61
C THR A 91 -2.04 -14.56 5.86
N CYS A 92 -1.78 -15.86 5.98
CA CYS A 92 -2.28 -16.68 7.10
C CYS A 92 -1.46 -16.57 8.39
N ASP A 93 -0.25 -16.01 8.32
CA ASP A 93 0.63 -15.79 9.47
C ASP A 93 0.96 -14.30 9.67
N ASN A 94 0.34 -13.41 8.91
CA ASN A 94 0.67 -11.99 8.93
C ASN A 94 0.29 -11.39 10.31
N PRO A 95 1.27 -10.88 11.08
CA PRO A 95 1.00 -10.23 12.36
C PRO A 95 0.08 -9.01 12.24
N GLU A 96 0.03 -8.34 11.09
CA GLU A 96 -0.87 -7.20 10.81
C GLU A 96 -2.32 -7.60 10.58
N VAL A 97 -2.60 -8.91 10.50
CA VAL A 97 -3.95 -9.47 10.37
C VAL A 97 -4.39 -10.15 11.68
N PHE A 98 -3.48 -10.89 12.32
CA PHE A 98 -3.79 -11.75 13.47
C PHE A 98 -3.22 -11.27 14.81
N GLY A 99 -2.46 -10.17 14.82
CA GLY A 99 -1.91 -9.57 16.03
C GLY A 99 -3.00 -9.20 17.05
N SER A 100 -2.69 -9.37 18.33
CA SER A 100 -3.63 -9.04 19.42
C SER A 100 -3.64 -7.55 19.79
N ASP A 101 -2.59 -6.81 19.43
CA ASP A 101 -2.34 -5.42 19.79
C ASP A 101 -2.38 -4.49 18.56
N LEU A 102 -3.20 -4.83 17.56
CA LEU A 102 -3.31 -4.06 16.33
C LEU A 102 -4.02 -2.73 16.54
N VAL A 103 -3.54 -1.74 15.79
CA VAL A 103 -4.13 -0.41 15.66
C VAL A 103 -4.39 -0.11 14.20
N ILE A 104 -5.27 0.85 13.94
CA ILE A 104 -5.46 1.46 12.63
C ILE A 104 -5.11 2.94 12.77
N THR A 105 -4.21 3.44 11.93
CA THR A 105 -3.78 4.85 11.98
C THR A 105 -4.14 5.55 10.69
N ARG A 106 -4.79 6.71 10.79
CA ARG A 106 -4.95 7.66 9.69
C ARG A 106 -3.80 8.65 9.69
N VAL A 107 -3.17 8.80 8.53
CA VAL A 107 -2.03 9.69 8.31
C VAL A 107 -2.22 10.48 7.01
N ILE A 108 -1.82 11.74 7.03
CA ILE A 108 -1.72 12.60 5.85
C ILE A 108 -0.24 12.68 5.48
N VAL A 109 0.09 12.27 4.26
CA VAL A 109 1.45 12.28 3.72
C VAL A 109 1.51 13.24 2.53
N ALA A 110 2.49 14.13 2.52
CA ALA A 110 2.88 14.85 1.33
C ALA A 110 3.86 13.97 0.55
N ALA A 111 3.56 13.66 -0.70
CA ALA A 111 4.41 12.81 -1.54
C ALA A 111 4.50 13.38 -2.96
N SER A 112 5.60 13.09 -3.65
CA SER A 112 5.69 13.26 -5.11
C SER A 112 4.58 12.45 -5.80
N ASP A 113 3.94 13.02 -6.81
CA ASP A 113 2.94 12.34 -7.64
C ASP A 113 3.52 11.36 -8.66
N ASP A 114 4.85 11.39 -8.83
CA ASP A 114 5.61 10.38 -9.56
C ASP A 114 5.85 9.15 -8.67
N PHE A 115 4.81 8.32 -8.54
CA PHE A 115 4.85 7.10 -7.72
C PHE A 115 5.77 6.02 -8.33
N GLY A 116 6.48 5.32 -7.45
CA GLY A 116 7.24 4.12 -7.77
C GLY A 116 6.38 2.85 -7.78
N GLU A 117 7.05 1.72 -7.91
CA GLU A 117 6.41 0.42 -7.73
C GLU A 117 6.09 0.16 -6.26
N TYR A 118 4.95 -0.48 -6.02
CA TYR A 118 4.59 -0.90 -4.67
C TYR A 118 5.55 -1.97 -4.15
N GLY A 119 6.21 -1.67 -3.03
CA GLY A 119 6.85 -2.66 -2.18
C GLY A 119 5.85 -3.32 -1.25
N HIS A 120 5.88 -4.64 -1.16
CA HIS A 120 5.19 -5.41 -0.13
C HIS A 120 6.03 -5.35 1.15
N CYS A 121 5.63 -4.50 2.08
CA CYS A 121 6.35 -4.22 3.30
C CYS A 121 5.76 -4.97 4.48
N ASN A 122 6.48 -5.95 5.01
CA ASN A 122 6.01 -6.81 6.10
C ASN A 122 7.03 -6.88 7.24
N ILE A 123 6.56 -7.21 8.44
CA ILE A 123 7.41 -7.42 9.61
C ILE A 123 8.22 -8.71 9.43
N CYS A 124 9.53 -8.62 9.60
CA CYS A 124 10.40 -9.78 9.66
C CYS A 124 10.12 -10.60 10.93
N VAL A 125 9.63 -11.84 10.79
CA VAL A 125 9.21 -12.67 11.94
C VAL A 125 10.20 -13.76 12.34
N ASP A 126 10.93 -14.33 11.38
CA ASP A 126 11.80 -15.50 11.58
C ASP A 126 13.25 -15.26 11.11
N GLY A 127 13.61 -14.00 10.87
CA GLY A 127 14.93 -13.60 10.38
C GLY A 127 15.10 -13.77 8.88
N THR A 128 14.06 -14.19 8.17
CA THR A 128 14.06 -14.36 6.72
C THR A 128 13.13 -13.34 6.07
N VAL A 129 13.58 -12.70 4.99
CA VAL A 129 12.75 -11.74 4.26
C VAL A 129 11.50 -12.47 3.76
N PRO A 130 10.29 -11.96 4.04
CA PRO A 130 9.06 -12.55 3.52
C PRO A 130 9.16 -12.79 2.01
N TYR A 131 8.75 -13.97 1.55
CA TYR A 131 8.83 -14.43 0.15
C TYR A 131 10.25 -14.67 -0.43
N LEU A 132 11.32 -14.38 0.32
CA LEU A 132 12.71 -14.58 -0.09
C LEU A 132 13.45 -15.48 0.92
N PRO A 133 13.32 -16.82 0.82
CA PRO A 133 13.80 -17.75 1.84
C PRO A 133 15.33 -17.80 2.05
N HIS A 134 16.10 -17.11 1.21
CA HIS A 134 17.56 -17.07 1.27
C HIS A 134 18.11 -15.70 1.71
N GLU A 135 17.24 -14.70 1.85
CA GLU A 135 17.62 -13.36 2.28
C GLU A 135 17.26 -13.18 3.76
N THR A 136 18.16 -12.55 4.52
CA THR A 136 17.98 -12.35 5.96
C THR A 136 17.50 -10.95 6.30
N CYS A 137 16.69 -10.82 7.35
CA CYS A 137 16.24 -9.54 7.90
C CYS A 137 16.34 -9.51 9.43
N THR A 138 16.30 -8.31 10.01
CA THR A 138 16.25 -8.12 11.45
C THR A 138 14.85 -8.44 11.97
N ILE A 139 14.72 -9.40 12.88
CA ILE A 139 13.43 -9.76 13.49
C ILE A 139 12.79 -8.53 14.15
N GLY A 140 11.52 -8.29 13.83
CA GLY A 140 10.75 -7.17 14.34
C GLY A 140 10.91 -5.87 13.57
N GLU A 141 11.75 -5.81 12.54
CA GLU A 141 11.82 -4.68 11.62
C GLU A 141 10.95 -4.94 10.38
N TYR A 142 10.45 -3.86 9.79
CA TYR A 142 9.79 -3.94 8.49
C TYR A 142 10.83 -4.07 7.38
N VAL A 143 10.53 -4.94 6.42
CA VAL A 143 11.29 -5.09 5.18
C VAL A 143 10.32 -5.04 4.00
N CYS A 144 10.71 -4.29 2.97
CA CYS A 144 9.94 -4.17 1.74
C CYS A 144 10.60 -4.96 0.61
N ILE A 145 9.78 -5.66 -0.16
CA ILE A 145 10.22 -6.27 -1.42
C ILE A 145 9.34 -5.80 -2.56
N CYS A 146 9.93 -5.57 -3.72
CA CYS A 146 9.18 -5.26 -4.93
C CYS A 146 9.17 -6.52 -5.81
N ARG A 147 8.00 -6.88 -6.32
CA ARG A 147 7.89 -8.02 -7.24
C ARG A 147 7.14 -7.61 -8.49
N ASP A 148 7.52 -8.23 -9.60
CA ASP A 148 6.64 -8.38 -10.73
C ASP A 148 6.10 -9.82 -10.79
N LEU A 149 5.33 -10.15 -11.84
CA LEU A 149 4.70 -11.46 -12.00
C LEU A 149 5.72 -12.62 -12.07
N PHE A 150 7.00 -12.36 -12.33
CA PHE A 150 7.99 -13.38 -12.64
C PHE A 150 9.32 -13.25 -11.87
N SER A 151 9.53 -12.14 -11.15
CA SER A 151 10.78 -11.85 -10.47
C SER A 151 10.59 -10.96 -9.25
N ILE A 152 11.45 -11.17 -8.26
CA ILE A 152 11.62 -10.28 -7.11
C ILE A 152 12.80 -9.36 -7.44
N LYS A 153 12.64 -8.06 -7.22
CA LYS A 153 13.66 -7.06 -7.50
C LYS A 153 13.76 -6.04 -6.36
N VAL A 154 14.88 -5.33 -6.35
CA VAL A 154 15.10 -4.21 -5.42
C VAL A 154 14.11 -3.11 -5.78
N CYS A 155 13.41 -2.60 -4.76
CA CYS A 155 12.50 -1.48 -4.93
C CYS A 155 13.24 -0.22 -5.39
N ASP A 156 12.59 0.60 -6.20
CA ASP A 156 12.93 2.02 -6.24
C ASP A 156 12.44 2.67 -4.95
N ASP A 157 13.29 2.59 -3.93
CA ASP A 157 12.99 3.02 -2.57
C ASP A 157 13.12 4.54 -2.36
N ALA A 158 13.42 5.30 -3.43
CA ALA A 158 13.46 6.74 -3.38
C ALA A 158 12.07 7.37 -3.47
N ARG A 159 11.04 6.67 -3.96
CA ARG A 159 9.69 7.22 -4.22
C ARG A 159 8.63 6.39 -3.50
N VAL A 160 7.48 7.00 -3.16
CA VAL A 160 6.34 6.24 -2.61
C VAL A 160 5.87 5.24 -3.67
N GLY A 161 5.83 3.96 -3.32
CA GLY A 161 5.29 2.91 -4.17
C GLY A 161 3.77 2.98 -4.22
N ARG A 162 3.17 2.58 -5.35
CA ARG A 162 1.70 2.53 -5.48
C ARG A 162 1.21 1.33 -6.29
N GLU A 163 0.18 0.67 -5.80
CA GLU A 163 -0.53 -0.41 -6.48
C GLU A 163 -2.05 -0.13 -6.55
N ASP A 164 -2.66 -0.45 -7.69
CA ASP A 164 -4.11 -0.37 -7.88
C ASP A 164 -4.75 -1.70 -7.49
N VAL A 165 -5.49 -1.71 -6.38
CA VAL A 165 -6.06 -2.92 -5.77
C VAL A 165 -6.96 -3.69 -6.74
N ASN A 166 -7.80 -2.97 -7.50
CA ASN A 166 -8.69 -3.63 -8.46
C ASN A 166 -7.87 -4.34 -9.54
N LYS A 167 -6.85 -3.68 -10.10
CA LYS A 167 -6.03 -4.28 -11.16
C LYS A 167 -5.26 -5.51 -10.71
N THR A 168 -4.83 -5.58 -9.45
CA THR A 168 -3.97 -6.66 -8.96
C THR A 168 -4.72 -7.77 -8.23
N HIS A 169 -6.01 -7.61 -7.93
CA HIS A 169 -6.77 -8.60 -7.17
C HIS A 169 -8.11 -9.00 -7.78
N ASN A 170 -8.53 -8.44 -8.92
CA ASN A 170 -9.80 -8.80 -9.58
C ASN A 170 -9.74 -10.05 -10.47
N PHE A 171 -8.70 -10.89 -10.34
CA PHE A 171 -8.53 -12.04 -11.23
C PHE A 171 -9.63 -13.09 -11.00
N PRO A 172 -10.25 -13.62 -12.08
CA PRO A 172 -11.22 -14.70 -11.96
C PRO A 172 -10.54 -15.93 -11.33
N PRO A 173 -11.06 -16.44 -10.20
CA PRO A 173 -10.51 -17.65 -9.59
C PRO A 173 -10.62 -18.84 -10.54
N LEU A 174 -9.68 -19.79 -10.42
CA LEU A 174 -9.72 -21.02 -11.21
C LEU A 174 -10.96 -21.87 -10.83
N PRO A 175 -11.45 -22.75 -11.73
CA PRO A 175 -12.50 -23.68 -11.37
C PRO A 175 -12.13 -24.51 -10.13
N GLY A 176 -13.04 -24.57 -9.14
CA GLY A 176 -12.80 -25.26 -7.87
C GLY A 176 -12.10 -24.43 -6.80
N SER A 177 -11.88 -23.13 -7.04
CA SER A 177 -11.38 -22.19 -6.04
C SER A 177 -12.32 -22.09 -4.84
N SER A 178 -11.74 -21.68 -3.71
CA SER A 178 -12.47 -21.46 -2.47
C SER A 178 -13.41 -20.25 -2.55
N PRO A 179 -14.50 -20.22 -1.73
CA PRO A 179 -15.32 -19.02 -1.56
C PRO A 179 -14.53 -17.74 -1.30
N TYR A 180 -13.46 -17.84 -0.51
CA TYR A 180 -12.58 -16.73 -0.18
C TYR A 180 -11.98 -16.05 -1.41
N GLU A 181 -11.52 -16.82 -2.40
CA GLU A 181 -10.91 -16.27 -3.61
C GLU A 181 -11.92 -15.47 -4.43
N TYR A 182 -13.19 -15.90 -4.49
CA TYR A 182 -14.25 -15.14 -5.12
C TYR A 182 -14.61 -13.86 -4.34
N TRP A 183 -14.71 -13.94 -3.01
CA TRP A 183 -14.94 -12.75 -2.18
C TRP A 183 -13.81 -11.74 -2.30
N ASN A 184 -12.57 -12.20 -2.34
CA ASN A 184 -11.38 -11.38 -2.54
C ASN A 184 -11.47 -10.59 -3.85
N GLY A 185 -11.70 -11.28 -4.98
CA GLY A 185 -11.84 -10.61 -6.27
C GLY A 185 -13.05 -9.67 -6.35
N ASN A 186 -14.17 -10.06 -5.75
CA ASN A 186 -15.37 -9.22 -5.70
C ASN A 186 -15.16 -7.93 -4.88
N LEU A 187 -14.49 -8.01 -3.73
CA LEU A 187 -14.16 -6.82 -2.95
C LEU A 187 -13.23 -5.89 -3.73
N ALA A 188 -12.21 -6.43 -4.40
CA ALA A 188 -11.27 -5.64 -5.20
C ALA A 188 -11.99 -4.89 -6.34
N ILE A 189 -12.94 -5.54 -7.03
CA ILE A 189 -13.79 -4.92 -8.05
C ILE A 189 -14.68 -3.83 -7.42
N ARG A 190 -15.21 -4.08 -6.23
CA ARG A 190 -16.24 -3.25 -5.61
C ARG A 190 -15.69 -1.98 -4.95
N LEU A 191 -14.55 -2.10 -4.28
CA LEU A 191 -13.90 -1.02 -3.56
C LEU A 191 -12.85 -0.33 -4.44
N GLY A 192 -12.04 -1.09 -5.16
CA GLY A 192 -10.84 -0.57 -5.80
C GLY A 192 -9.90 0.04 -4.76
N GLY A 193 -9.46 1.28 -5.02
CA GLY A 193 -8.50 1.97 -4.17
C GLY A 193 -7.06 1.68 -4.54
N PHE A 194 -6.17 2.26 -3.74
CA PHE A 194 -4.74 2.15 -3.92
C PHE A 194 -4.05 1.71 -2.63
N TRP A 195 -3.09 0.82 -2.79
CA TRP A 195 -2.08 0.56 -1.78
C TRP A 195 -0.84 1.40 -2.07
N TYR A 196 -0.16 1.75 -1.00
CA TYR A 196 1.03 2.57 -1.01
C TYR A 196 2.10 1.95 -0.13
N SER A 197 3.35 2.11 -0.51
CA SER A 197 4.49 1.75 0.34
C SER A 197 5.37 2.96 0.49
N THR A 198 5.62 3.33 1.73
CA THR A 198 6.57 4.41 2.01
C THR A 198 7.90 3.78 2.36
N PHE A 199 8.99 4.27 1.75
CA PHE A 199 10.32 3.73 1.97
C PHE A 199 11.16 4.75 2.73
N SER A 200 11.93 4.27 3.69
CA SER A 200 12.83 5.09 4.52
C SER A 200 13.80 5.95 3.71
N ASN A 201 14.28 5.47 2.55
CA ASN A 201 15.18 6.24 1.68
C ASN A 201 14.52 7.49 1.05
N GLY A 202 13.21 7.46 0.83
CA GLY A 202 12.43 8.60 0.32
C GLY A 202 11.96 9.58 1.40
N GLU A 203 12.14 9.24 2.68
CA GLU A 203 11.60 10.05 3.78
C GLU A 203 12.29 11.42 3.87
N ASN A 204 11.49 12.47 4.04
CA ASN A 204 11.90 13.88 4.04
C ASN A 204 12.56 14.35 2.72
N THR A 205 12.52 13.56 1.66
CA THR A 205 13.03 13.92 0.33
C THR A 205 11.92 13.90 -0.71
N THR A 206 11.27 12.76 -0.91
CA THR A 206 10.17 12.57 -1.87
C THR A 206 8.82 12.40 -1.19
N TRP A 207 8.82 12.11 0.12
CA TRP A 207 7.62 12.12 0.94
C TRP A 207 7.90 12.52 2.39
N SER A 208 6.88 13.02 3.08
CA SER A 208 6.95 13.30 4.52
C SER A 208 5.56 13.25 5.16
N ILE A 209 5.53 12.91 6.46
CA ILE A 209 4.30 12.96 7.25
C ILE A 209 3.92 14.43 7.46
N VAL A 210 2.76 14.82 6.95
CA VAL A 210 2.15 16.13 7.22
C VAL A 210 1.42 16.09 8.56
N LYS A 211 0.67 15.01 8.81
CA LYS A 211 -0.13 14.86 10.03
C LYS A 211 -0.41 13.38 10.30
N GLN A 212 -0.17 12.93 11.53
CA GLN A 212 -0.82 11.73 12.05
C GLN A 212 -2.14 12.17 12.69
N ASP A 213 -3.26 11.82 12.08
CA ASP A 213 -4.55 12.44 12.39
C ASP A 213 -5.29 11.72 13.53
N LYS A 214 -5.40 10.40 13.43
CA LYS A 214 -6.11 9.57 14.42
C LYS A 214 -5.54 8.17 14.43
N ARG A 215 -5.46 7.56 15.60
CA ARG A 215 -5.07 6.16 15.80
C ARG A 215 -6.12 5.48 16.66
N VAL A 216 -6.65 4.33 16.24
CA VAL A 216 -7.70 3.60 16.97
C VAL A 216 -7.30 2.15 17.19
N ASN A 217 -7.89 1.51 18.19
CA ASN A 217 -7.72 0.09 18.43
C ASN A 217 -8.43 -0.75 17.34
N ALA A 218 -7.72 -1.67 16.68
CA ALA A 218 -8.27 -2.47 15.59
C ALA A 218 -9.35 -3.47 16.05
N THR A 219 -9.32 -3.92 17.31
CA THR A 219 -10.39 -4.78 17.86
C THR A 219 -11.71 -4.01 17.99
N CYS A 220 -11.66 -2.74 18.42
CA CYS A 220 -12.83 -1.87 18.43
C CYS A 220 -13.39 -1.71 17.02
N HIS A 221 -12.54 -1.32 16.06
CA HIS A 221 -12.94 -1.09 14.68
C HIS A 221 -13.55 -2.34 14.06
N LYS A 222 -12.85 -3.48 14.13
CA LYS A 222 -13.32 -4.77 13.61
C LYS A 222 -14.67 -5.17 14.20
N LYS A 223 -14.87 -4.97 15.51
CA LYS A 223 -16.17 -5.24 16.15
C LYS A 223 -17.28 -4.38 15.55
N ARG A 224 -17.06 -3.06 15.46
CA ARG A 224 -18.05 -2.11 14.90
C ARG A 224 -18.38 -2.45 13.44
N LEU A 225 -17.34 -2.72 12.64
CA LEU A 225 -17.49 -3.10 11.24
C LEU A 225 -18.31 -4.39 11.09
N VAL A 226 -17.98 -5.44 11.85
CA VAL A 226 -18.71 -6.72 11.82
C VAL A 226 -20.16 -6.55 12.28
N ASP A 227 -20.42 -5.77 13.34
CA ASP A 227 -21.78 -5.50 13.81
C ASP A 227 -22.61 -4.78 12.72
N SER A 228 -22.03 -3.78 12.05
CA SER A 228 -22.68 -3.06 10.95
C SER A 228 -22.95 -3.95 9.73
N ILE A 229 -22.01 -4.84 9.37
CA ILE A 229 -22.21 -5.78 8.26
C ILE A 229 -23.27 -6.83 8.63
N HIS A 230 -23.29 -7.30 9.88
CA HIS A 230 -24.31 -8.23 10.36
C HIS A 230 -25.72 -7.68 10.17
N ALA A 231 -25.90 -6.38 10.41
CA ALA A 231 -27.19 -5.70 10.24
C ALA A 231 -27.69 -5.64 8.79
N LEU A 232 -26.84 -5.85 7.78
CA LEU A 232 -27.23 -5.82 6.37
C LEU A 232 -28.10 -7.02 5.95
N ASN A 233 -27.93 -8.18 6.62
CA ASN A 233 -28.56 -9.43 6.20
C ASN A 233 -28.98 -10.33 7.39
N PRO A 234 -29.79 -9.83 8.34
CA PRO A 234 -30.13 -10.55 9.57
C PRO A 234 -30.80 -11.91 9.30
N ASN A 235 -31.58 -12.00 8.22
CA ASN A 235 -32.30 -13.21 7.84
C ASN A 235 -31.37 -14.35 7.40
N CYS A 236 -30.17 -14.05 6.91
CA CYS A 236 -29.20 -15.09 6.54
C CYS A 236 -28.55 -15.72 7.77
N TYR A 237 -28.28 -14.93 8.81
CA TYR A 237 -27.62 -15.44 10.02
C TYR A 237 -28.55 -16.32 10.87
N ALA A 238 -29.85 -16.01 10.92
CA ALA A 238 -30.84 -16.74 11.72
C ALA A 238 -30.81 -18.29 11.55
N PRO A 239 -30.71 -18.86 10.34
CA PRO A 239 -30.61 -20.30 10.14
C PRO A 239 -29.21 -20.90 10.38
N CYS A 240 -28.17 -20.09 10.62
CA CYS A 240 -26.84 -20.64 10.89
C CYS A 240 -26.81 -21.39 12.23
N PRO A 241 -26.13 -22.55 12.34
CA PRO A 241 -26.00 -23.28 13.60
C PRO A 241 -25.37 -22.47 14.74
N GLN A 242 -24.52 -21.51 14.39
CA GLN A 242 -23.86 -20.59 15.31
C GLN A 242 -23.96 -19.16 14.76
N PRO A 243 -25.10 -18.48 14.92
CA PRO A 243 -25.41 -17.21 14.24
C PRO A 243 -24.52 -16.03 14.68
N HIS A 244 -23.72 -16.21 15.73
CA HIS A 244 -22.76 -15.21 16.24
C HIS A 244 -21.30 -15.68 16.16
N ASN A 245 -21.03 -16.89 15.64
CA ASN A 245 -19.65 -17.34 15.45
C ASN A 245 -19.08 -16.74 14.17
N VAL A 246 -18.37 -15.61 14.33
CA VAL A 246 -17.73 -14.83 13.25
C VAL A 246 -16.64 -15.57 12.48
N THR A 247 -16.30 -16.80 12.88
CA THR A 247 -15.32 -17.67 12.20
C THR A 247 -15.95 -18.87 11.49
N SER A 248 -17.26 -19.04 11.61
CA SER A 248 -17.97 -20.17 10.97
C SER A 248 -18.24 -19.89 9.50
N ASP A 249 -18.21 -20.95 8.68
CA ASP A 249 -18.42 -20.86 7.23
C ASP A 249 -19.80 -20.26 6.89
N CYS A 250 -20.84 -20.60 7.67
CA CYS A 250 -22.19 -20.05 7.49
C CYS A 250 -22.23 -18.54 7.76
N TYR A 251 -21.66 -18.10 8.89
CA TYR A 251 -21.61 -16.67 9.25
C TYR A 251 -20.86 -15.86 8.20
N ILE A 252 -19.67 -16.31 7.81
CA ILE A 252 -18.81 -15.60 6.86
C ILE A 252 -19.49 -15.54 5.48
N THR A 253 -20.17 -16.62 5.05
CA THR A 253 -20.96 -16.61 3.83
C THR A 253 -22.07 -15.56 3.89
N CYS A 254 -22.84 -15.51 4.99
CA CYS A 254 -23.91 -14.52 5.14
C CYS A 254 -23.42 -13.07 5.16
N MET A 255 -22.27 -12.85 5.76
CA MET A 255 -21.59 -11.56 5.80
C MET A 255 -21.21 -11.10 4.39
N PHE A 256 -20.55 -11.95 3.61
CA PHE A 256 -20.20 -11.61 2.23
C PHE A 256 -21.39 -11.54 1.30
N ASP A 257 -22.43 -12.36 1.50
CA ASP A 257 -23.67 -12.25 0.74
C ASP A 257 -24.40 -10.92 1.02
N GLY A 258 -24.33 -10.40 2.26
CA GLY A 258 -24.85 -9.07 2.58
C GLY A 258 -24.07 -7.94 1.88
N LEU A 259 -22.74 -8.05 1.84
CA LEU A 259 -21.85 -7.05 1.24
C LEU A 259 -21.89 -7.06 -0.29
N LEU A 260 -21.74 -8.25 -0.89
CA LEU A 260 -21.45 -8.47 -2.30
C LEU A 260 -22.63 -9.06 -3.07
N GLY A 261 -23.66 -9.52 -2.35
CA GLY A 261 -24.84 -10.16 -2.91
C GLY A 261 -24.77 -11.69 -2.87
N PRO A 262 -25.92 -12.36 -3.04
CA PRO A 262 -25.96 -13.81 -3.17
C PRO A 262 -25.06 -14.32 -4.30
N GLU A 263 -24.52 -15.52 -4.15
CA GLU A 263 -23.61 -16.18 -5.10
C GLU A 263 -22.20 -15.56 -5.20
N SER A 264 -21.87 -14.58 -4.34
CA SER A 264 -20.54 -13.94 -4.28
C SER A 264 -19.38 -14.91 -4.04
N LYS A 265 -19.68 -16.11 -3.52
CA LYS A 265 -18.75 -17.21 -3.29
C LYS A 265 -18.48 -18.09 -4.52
N TYR A 266 -19.16 -17.87 -5.64
CA TYR A 266 -19.07 -18.74 -6.83
C TYR A 266 -18.74 -18.00 -8.13
N LYS A 267 -18.90 -16.67 -8.16
CA LYS A 267 -18.63 -15.86 -9.35
C LYS A 267 -18.18 -14.46 -8.98
N LEU A 268 -17.40 -13.85 -9.87
CA LEU A 268 -17.16 -12.42 -9.84
C LEU A 268 -18.41 -11.69 -10.33
N THR A 269 -18.84 -10.66 -9.60
CA THR A 269 -20.05 -9.90 -9.87
C THR A 269 -19.83 -8.41 -9.60
N GLN A 270 -20.15 -7.61 -10.61
CA GLN A 270 -20.16 -6.14 -10.46
C GLN A 270 -21.45 -5.65 -9.77
N ASP A 271 -22.50 -6.47 -9.78
CA ASP A 271 -23.81 -6.17 -9.23
C ASP A 271 -24.14 -7.08 -8.03
N GLY A 272 -25.08 -6.67 -7.18
CA GLY A 272 -25.48 -7.41 -5.97
C GLY A 272 -24.95 -6.79 -4.68
N GLY A 273 -25.57 -7.13 -3.54
CA GLY A 273 -25.21 -6.59 -2.22
C GLY A 273 -25.35 -5.07 -2.14
N ILE A 274 -24.45 -4.42 -1.40
CA ILE A 274 -24.40 -2.96 -1.28
C ILE A 274 -23.33 -2.35 -2.20
N LYS A 275 -23.43 -1.04 -2.45
CA LYS A 275 -22.47 -0.31 -3.30
C LYS A 275 -21.11 -0.19 -2.60
N GLY A 276 -20.01 -0.14 -3.37
CA GLY A 276 -18.66 0.06 -2.81
C GLY A 276 -18.54 1.31 -1.95
N SER A 277 -19.21 2.40 -2.32
CA SER A 277 -19.26 3.61 -1.50
C SER A 277 -19.91 3.39 -0.12
N ALA A 278 -20.89 2.48 -0.02
CA ALA A 278 -21.50 2.12 1.25
C ALA A 278 -20.59 1.20 2.07
N ILE A 279 -19.90 0.24 1.44
CA ILE A 279 -18.89 -0.60 2.11
C ILE A 279 -17.79 0.27 2.71
N LYS A 280 -17.26 1.22 1.92
CA LYS A 280 -16.30 2.23 2.40
C LYS A 280 -16.85 2.99 3.60
N GLN A 281 -18.11 3.44 3.54
CA GLN A 281 -18.70 4.21 4.62
C GLN A 281 -18.81 3.39 5.91
N LEU A 282 -19.20 2.11 5.83
CA LEU A 282 -19.24 1.23 7.01
C LEU A 282 -17.85 1.12 7.68
N TRP A 283 -16.79 1.04 6.89
CA TRP A 283 -15.42 0.99 7.40
C TRP A 283 -15.01 2.31 8.06
N LEU A 284 -15.32 3.45 7.43
CA LEU A 284 -15.06 4.78 7.99
C LEU A 284 -15.85 5.04 9.26
N ASP A 285 -17.13 4.67 9.31
CA ASP A 285 -17.97 4.84 10.49
C ASP A 285 -17.40 4.04 11.67
N ALA A 286 -16.96 2.80 11.43
CA ALA A 286 -16.27 1.98 12.43
C ALA A 286 -14.98 2.64 12.94
N PHE A 287 -14.19 3.25 12.06
CA PHE A 287 -12.99 4.00 12.42
C PHE A 287 -13.32 5.27 13.23
N GLU A 288 -14.37 5.99 12.85
CA GLU A 288 -14.71 7.24 13.50
C GLU A 288 -15.35 7.06 14.88
N GLU A 289 -16.16 6.02 15.05
CA GLU A 289 -16.78 5.69 16.34
C GLU A 289 -15.80 5.16 17.39
N CYS A 290 -14.66 4.60 16.96
CA CYS A 290 -13.67 4.11 17.90
C CYS A 290 -12.85 5.24 18.52
N PRO A 291 -12.62 5.21 19.85
CA PRO A 291 -11.85 6.21 20.55
C PRO A 291 -10.38 6.18 20.09
N ALA A 292 -9.74 7.34 20.11
CA ALA A 292 -8.32 7.43 19.85
C ALA A 292 -7.51 6.75 20.97
N VAL A 293 -6.38 6.14 20.60
CA VAL A 293 -5.42 5.47 21.51
C VAL A 293 -4.03 6.06 21.43
#